data_AF-A0A535TT52-F1
#
_entry.id   AF-A0A535TT52-F1
#
_cell.length_a   1.000
_cell.length_b   1.000
_cell.length_c   1.000
_cell.angle_alpha   90.00
_cell.angle_beta   90.00
_cell.angle_gamma   90.00
#
_symmetry.space_group_name_H-M   'P 1'
#
loop_
_entity.id
_entity.type
_entity.pdbx_description
1 polymer ?
#
loop_
_entity_poly.entity_id
_entity_poly.type
_entity_poly.pdbx_seq_one_letter_code
_entity_poly.pdbx_strand_id
1 'polypeptide(L)'
;MLAVVAATLLIALPAQIWGTTANAAANGQTGSRRAAKYGTSGPPRTVEFRRLPQGAGRPAGQLPFHPRSSTGFKAAKHAAQSGATGRRSGVIDVKPASPPAPAGAATASASSGKGLQLGAAFPMVDRDTQVGWYGNSQNLAPPDTQLAAGPDNLVEMVNSSASIVSKSGALQGHANLYNFFQVPSGETFTDPRVQYDDGTGFWFASGLSFAVTSTTAQSAVELAVSSTADPMGTWAVYAVSVSS
;
A
#
# COMPACT_ATOMS: atom_id res chain seq x y z
N MET A 1 -61.88 -3.92 48.93
CA MET A 1 -60.77 -4.73 48.37
C MET A 1 -59.62 -3.77 48.09
N LEU A 2 -58.68 -3.59 49.03
CA LEU A 2 -57.28 -4.10 49.02
C LEU A 2 -56.54 -3.81 47.68
N ALA A 3 -55.61 -2.84 47.66
CA ALA A 3 -54.14 -2.97 47.87
C ALA A 3 -53.42 -2.97 46.49
N VAL A 4 -52.17 -2.53 46.23
CA VAL A 4 -50.88 -2.51 46.94
C VAL A 4 -49.95 -1.46 46.28
N VAL A 5 -48.98 -0.94 47.03
CA VAL A 5 -47.84 -0.06 46.66
C VAL A 5 -46.77 -0.80 45.83
N ALA A 6 -46.09 -0.13 44.88
CA ALA A 6 -44.71 -0.49 44.52
C ALA A 6 -43.91 0.72 44.00
N ALA A 7 -42.76 0.95 44.63
CA ALA A 7 -41.74 1.94 44.30
C ALA A 7 -40.60 1.31 43.47
N THR A 8 -39.56 2.12 43.20
CA THR A 8 -38.17 1.77 42.77
C THR A 8 -37.96 1.40 41.29
N LEU A 9 -36.87 1.76 40.59
CA LEU A 9 -35.61 2.45 40.88
C LEU A 9 -34.94 2.80 39.53
N LEU A 10 -34.44 4.04 39.34
CA LEU A 10 -33.55 4.40 38.23
C LEU A 10 -32.11 4.04 38.63
N ILE A 11 -31.45 3.13 37.90
CA ILE A 11 -30.05 2.77 38.12
C ILE A 11 -29.18 3.59 37.16
N ALA A 12 -28.43 4.55 37.70
CA ALA A 12 -27.27 5.14 37.05
C ALA A 12 -26.02 4.34 37.46
N LEU A 13 -25.24 3.86 36.50
CA LEU A 13 -23.93 3.25 36.75
C LEU A 13 -22.80 4.25 36.43
N PRO A 14 -21.78 4.37 37.29
CA PRO A 14 -20.76 5.42 37.21
C PRO A 14 -19.64 5.10 36.21
N ALA A 15 -19.11 6.16 35.58
CA ALA A 15 -17.86 6.12 34.84
C ALA A 15 -16.70 5.78 35.79
N GLN A 16 -16.07 4.61 35.59
CA GLN A 16 -14.88 4.23 36.33
C GLN A 16 -13.65 4.98 35.81
N ILE A 17 -13.19 5.91 36.63
CA ILE A 17 -11.86 6.50 36.61
C ILE A 17 -10.90 5.45 37.17
N TRP A 18 -9.92 5.01 36.39
CA TRP A 18 -8.77 4.28 36.93
C TRP A 18 -7.63 5.26 37.19
N GLY A 19 -7.44 5.54 38.48
CA GLY A 19 -6.30 6.26 39.03
C GLY A 19 -5.02 5.42 39.00
N THR A 20 -3.93 6.18 38.99
CA THR A 20 -2.52 5.77 39.07
C THR A 20 -2.14 5.17 40.42
N THR A 21 -1.31 4.11 40.42
CA THR A 21 0.08 4.04 40.98
C THR A 21 0.49 2.60 41.35
N ALA A 22 1.65 2.12 40.86
CA ALA A 22 2.73 1.52 41.67
C ALA A 22 3.93 1.12 40.79
N ASN A 23 5.13 1.34 41.33
CA ASN A 23 6.46 1.34 40.69
C ASN A 23 7.08 -0.04 40.46
N ALA A 24 7.97 -0.13 39.46
CA ALA A 24 9.21 -0.90 39.53
C ALA A 24 10.35 -0.07 38.92
N ALA A 25 11.37 0.21 39.74
CA ALA A 25 12.54 1.01 39.41
C ALA A 25 13.68 0.16 38.82
N ALA A 26 14.43 0.77 37.88
CA ALA A 26 15.87 0.61 37.58
C ALA A 26 16.11 0.59 36.07
N ASN A 27 16.68 1.64 35.47
CA ASN A 27 18.11 1.93 35.51
C ASN A 27 18.37 3.28 34.81
N GLY A 28 19.28 4.07 35.36
CA GLY A 28 19.52 5.46 34.96
C GLY A 28 20.12 5.60 33.57
N GLN A 29 19.31 6.04 32.61
CA GLN A 29 19.76 6.93 31.55
C GLN A 29 18.72 8.05 31.41
N THR A 30 19.09 9.26 31.81
CA THR A 30 18.36 10.50 31.49
C THR A 30 18.53 10.81 30.00
N GLY A 31 18.07 9.89 29.14
CA GLY A 31 17.74 10.22 27.77
C GLY A 31 16.49 11.09 27.82
N SER A 32 16.55 12.28 27.23
CA SER A 32 15.34 13.04 26.91
C SER A 32 14.36 12.08 26.24
N ARG A 33 13.28 11.69 26.94
CA ARG A 33 12.16 11.02 26.30
C ARG A 33 11.64 12.03 25.29
N ARG A 34 11.99 11.85 24.01
CA ARG A 34 11.36 12.61 22.93
C ARG A 34 9.86 12.40 23.10
N ALA A 35 9.15 13.42 23.58
CA ALA A 35 7.71 13.38 23.61
C ALA A 35 7.25 13.14 22.17
N ALA A 36 6.46 12.10 21.94
CA ALA A 36 5.87 11.88 20.64
C ALA A 36 4.98 13.09 20.33
N LYS A 37 5.42 13.95 19.42
CA LYS A 37 4.52 14.92 18.79
C LYS A 37 3.66 14.10 17.83
N TYR A 38 2.37 13.99 18.13
CA TYR A 38 1.43 13.29 17.26
C TYR A 38 1.20 14.12 15.99
N GLY A 39 1.24 13.47 14.83
CA GLY A 39 0.80 14.09 13.59
C GLY A 39 -0.70 14.34 13.61
N THR A 40 -1.15 15.43 13.00
CA THR A 40 -2.58 15.74 12.82
C THR A 40 -2.97 15.53 11.36
N SER A 41 -4.22 15.13 11.13
CA SER A 41 -4.81 15.11 9.79
C SER A 41 -5.99 16.06 9.71
N GLY A 42 -6.20 16.62 8.52
CA GLY A 42 -7.45 17.29 8.17
C GLY A 42 -8.56 16.29 7.79
N PRO A 43 -9.73 16.77 7.33
CA PRO A 43 -10.75 15.89 6.78
C PRO A 43 -10.22 15.10 5.57
N PRO A 44 -10.72 13.87 5.33
CA PRO A 44 -10.29 13.10 4.20
C PRO A 44 -10.71 13.75 2.88
N ARG A 45 -9.88 13.57 1.87
CA ARG A 45 -10.22 13.85 0.49
C ARG A 45 -10.76 12.58 -0.15
N THR A 46 -11.83 12.70 -0.93
CA THR A 46 -12.45 11.54 -1.60
C THR A 46 -11.90 11.39 -3.01
N VAL A 47 -11.48 10.17 -3.34
CA VAL A 47 -10.95 9.79 -4.66
C VAL A 47 -11.69 8.55 -5.16
N GLU A 48 -12.17 8.57 -6.39
CA GLU A 48 -12.72 7.38 -7.06
C GLU A 48 -11.70 6.86 -8.07
N PHE A 49 -11.15 5.67 -7.83
CA PHE A 49 -10.02 5.15 -8.59
C PHE A 49 -10.34 5.06 -10.10
N ARG A 50 -11.53 4.57 -10.45
CA ARG A 50 -12.04 4.50 -11.84
C ARG A 50 -12.07 5.84 -12.57
N ARG A 51 -12.12 6.96 -11.85
CA ARG A 51 -12.23 8.31 -12.42
C ARG A 51 -10.93 9.08 -12.40
N LEU A 52 -9.83 8.46 -11.99
CA LEU A 52 -8.53 9.11 -11.97
C LEU A 52 -8.04 9.42 -13.39
N PRO A 53 -7.42 10.59 -13.61
CA PRO A 53 -6.83 10.93 -14.89
C PRO A 53 -5.73 9.93 -15.28
N GLN A 54 -5.76 9.50 -16.55
CA GLN A 54 -4.78 8.56 -17.14
C GLN A 54 -3.61 9.25 -17.86
N GLY A 55 -3.38 10.53 -17.59
CA GLY A 55 -2.32 11.32 -18.23
C GLY A 55 -0.98 11.27 -17.49
N ALA A 56 0.08 11.72 -18.17
CA ALA A 56 1.42 11.82 -17.60
C ALA A 56 1.40 12.59 -16.27
N GLY A 57 1.73 11.90 -15.19
CA GLY A 57 1.87 12.53 -13.87
C GLY A 57 3.18 13.29 -13.75
N ARG A 58 3.33 13.99 -12.62
CA ARG A 58 4.50 14.79 -12.31
C ARG A 58 5.77 13.91 -12.24
N PRO A 59 6.94 14.40 -12.68
CA PRO A 59 8.20 13.69 -12.49
C PRO A 59 8.44 13.49 -10.99
N ALA A 60 8.86 12.27 -10.60
CA ALA A 60 9.33 12.08 -9.25
C ALA A 60 10.55 12.98 -9.00
N GLY A 61 10.59 13.61 -7.83
CA GLY A 61 11.78 14.34 -7.40
C GLY A 61 12.99 13.41 -7.38
N GLN A 62 14.17 13.93 -7.69
CA GLN A 62 15.39 13.14 -7.64
C GLN A 62 15.71 12.84 -6.17
N LEU A 63 15.31 11.67 -5.70
CA LEU A 63 15.54 11.23 -4.34
C LEU A 63 17.03 10.87 -4.16
N PRO A 64 17.71 11.39 -3.12
CA PRO A 64 19.07 10.97 -2.81
C PRO A 64 19.13 9.47 -2.51
N PHE A 65 19.71 8.70 -3.42
CA PHE A 65 19.95 7.28 -3.20
C PHE A 65 21.27 7.09 -2.45
N HIS A 66 21.21 6.57 -1.22
CA HIS A 66 22.38 6.37 -0.35
C HIS A 66 22.71 4.88 -0.16
N PRO A 67 23.33 4.21 -1.16
CA PRO A 67 23.76 2.84 -0.99
C PRO A 67 24.92 2.77 0.01
N ARG A 68 24.98 1.72 0.84
CA ARG A 68 26.10 1.46 1.75
C ARG A 68 27.46 1.39 1.02
N SER A 69 27.44 0.96 -0.24
CA SER A 69 28.58 0.97 -1.17
C SER A 69 28.08 1.25 -2.58
N SER A 70 28.54 2.34 -3.19
CA SER A 70 28.20 2.70 -4.57
C SER A 70 28.71 1.67 -5.57
N THR A 71 29.94 1.16 -5.36
CA THR A 71 30.53 0.11 -6.19
C THR A 71 29.78 -1.21 -6.06
N GLY A 72 29.43 -1.61 -4.84
CA GLY A 72 28.63 -2.82 -4.59
C GLY A 72 27.25 -2.75 -5.23
N PHE A 73 26.59 -1.59 -5.14
CA PHE A 73 25.31 -1.35 -5.81
C PHE A 73 25.42 -1.47 -7.33
N LYS A 74 26.42 -0.82 -7.95
CA LYS A 74 26.65 -0.90 -9.41
C LYS A 74 26.88 -2.34 -9.86
N ALA A 75 27.72 -3.10 -9.16
CA ALA A 75 27.99 -4.50 -9.46
C ALA A 75 26.73 -5.38 -9.34
N ALA A 76 25.95 -5.21 -8.26
CA ALA A 76 24.70 -5.94 -8.07
C ALA A 76 23.65 -5.61 -9.14
N LYS A 77 23.56 -4.34 -9.55
CA LYS A 77 22.69 -3.92 -10.67
C LYS A 77 23.08 -4.58 -11.98
N HIS A 78 24.37 -4.59 -12.32
CA HIS A 78 24.88 -5.23 -13.52
C HIS A 78 24.59 -6.74 -13.52
N ALA A 79 24.75 -7.40 -12.37
CA ALA A 79 24.50 -8.84 -12.22
C ALA A 79 23.00 -9.20 -12.31
N ALA A 80 22.12 -8.34 -11.79
CA ALA A 80 20.68 -8.50 -11.91
C ALA A 80 20.21 -8.32 -13.37
N GLN A 81 20.75 -7.31 -14.07
CA GLN A 81 20.46 -7.07 -15.49
C GLN A 81 20.92 -8.22 -16.40
N SER A 82 21.99 -8.92 -16.04
CA SER A 82 22.48 -10.09 -16.79
C SER A 82 21.82 -11.41 -16.40
N GLY A 83 20.85 -11.40 -15.47
CA GLY A 83 20.20 -12.62 -14.98
C GLY A 83 21.15 -13.55 -14.19
N ALA A 84 22.31 -13.04 -13.76
CA ALA A 84 23.33 -13.83 -13.06
C ALA A 84 23.02 -14.02 -11.56
N THR A 85 21.95 -13.41 -11.06
CA THR A 85 21.57 -13.43 -9.64
C THR A 85 20.28 -14.21 -9.40
N GLY A 86 20.24 -15.01 -8.32
CA GLY A 86 19.06 -15.77 -7.88
C GLY A 86 19.46 -17.11 -7.24
N ARG A 87 18.70 -17.59 -6.23
CA ARG A 87 18.86 -18.98 -5.76
C ARG A 87 18.42 -19.90 -6.89
N ARG A 88 19.29 -20.79 -7.34
CA ARG A 88 18.94 -21.87 -8.29
C ARG A 88 18.60 -23.17 -7.56
N SER A 89 19.09 -23.32 -6.33
CA SER A 89 18.80 -24.46 -5.47
C SER A 89 17.43 -24.30 -4.82
N GLY A 90 16.55 -25.29 -5.00
CA GLY A 90 15.18 -25.27 -4.51
C GLY A 90 14.17 -24.53 -5.41
N VAL A 91 14.59 -24.08 -6.60
CA VAL A 91 13.65 -23.56 -7.61
C VAL A 91 13.04 -24.74 -8.33
N ILE A 92 11.71 -24.86 -8.23
CA ILE A 92 10.93 -25.76 -9.07
C ILE A 92 10.64 -24.99 -10.35
N ASP A 93 11.07 -25.52 -11.50
CA ASP A 93 10.69 -24.98 -12.80
C ASP A 93 9.18 -25.16 -12.99
N VAL A 94 8.41 -24.13 -12.65
CA VAL A 94 6.98 -24.12 -12.93
C VAL A 94 6.83 -23.72 -14.39
N LYS A 95 6.50 -24.70 -15.25
CA LYS A 95 6.19 -24.43 -16.64
C LYS A 95 5.09 -23.35 -16.71
N PRO A 96 5.29 -22.22 -17.41
CA PRO A 96 4.25 -21.23 -17.56
C PRO A 96 2.99 -21.91 -18.11
N ALA A 97 1.83 -21.63 -17.51
CA ALA A 97 0.58 -21.88 -18.19
C ALA A 97 0.63 -21.11 -19.51
N SER A 98 0.39 -21.81 -20.62
CA SER A 98 0.26 -21.17 -21.94
C SER A 98 -0.70 -19.97 -21.82
N PRO A 99 -0.49 -18.87 -22.57
CA PRO A 99 -1.42 -17.75 -22.58
C PRO A 99 -2.86 -18.24 -22.80
N PRO A 100 -3.88 -17.61 -22.19
CA PRO A 100 -5.26 -18.07 -22.33
C PRO A 100 -5.63 -18.12 -23.81
N ALA A 101 -5.98 -19.30 -24.30
CA ALA A 101 -6.57 -19.44 -25.63
C ALA A 101 -7.94 -18.73 -25.66
N PRO A 102 -8.36 -18.17 -26.81
CA PRO A 102 -9.70 -17.59 -26.96
C PRO A 102 -10.77 -18.63 -26.61
N ALA A 103 -11.83 -18.16 -25.96
CA ALA A 103 -12.85 -18.99 -25.33
C ALA A 103 -13.46 -20.01 -26.30
N GLY A 104 -13.24 -21.30 -26.02
CA GLY A 104 -13.96 -22.42 -26.64
C GLY A 104 -13.07 -23.63 -26.94
N ALA A 105 -12.89 -24.52 -25.95
CA ALA A 105 -12.93 -25.99 -26.10
C ALA A 105 -12.38 -26.72 -24.85
N ALA A 106 -13.27 -27.53 -24.25
CA ALA A 106 -13.07 -28.81 -23.57
C ALA A 106 -12.03 -29.00 -22.43
N THR A 107 -12.59 -29.16 -21.23
CA THR A 107 -12.36 -30.22 -20.22
C THR A 107 -11.07 -31.05 -20.26
N ALA A 108 -10.31 -31.00 -19.16
CA ALA A 108 -9.63 -32.16 -18.60
C ALA A 108 -9.78 -32.14 -17.07
N SER A 109 -10.45 -33.17 -16.56
CA SER A 109 -10.53 -33.46 -15.13
C SER A 109 -9.22 -34.10 -14.68
N ALA A 110 -8.58 -33.55 -13.65
CA ALA A 110 -7.48 -34.20 -12.94
C ALA A 110 -7.79 -34.17 -11.43
N SER A 111 -7.97 -35.36 -10.88
CA SER A 111 -8.37 -35.67 -9.52
C SER A 111 -7.30 -35.35 -8.48
N SER A 112 -7.71 -34.58 -7.46
CA SER A 112 -7.34 -34.66 -6.04
C SER A 112 -5.93 -35.13 -5.66
N GLY A 113 -5.01 -34.16 -5.64
CA GLY A 113 -4.08 -33.98 -4.53
C GLY A 113 -4.18 -32.52 -4.08
N LYS A 114 -4.16 -32.23 -2.77
CA LYS A 114 -3.91 -30.86 -2.27
C LYS A 114 -2.44 -30.48 -2.53
N GLY A 115 -2.04 -30.47 -3.79
CA GLY A 115 -0.76 -29.94 -4.24
C GLY A 115 -0.90 -28.44 -4.50
N LEU A 116 0.21 -27.70 -4.40
CA LEU A 116 0.27 -26.32 -4.84
C LEU A 116 -0.12 -26.26 -6.33
N GLN A 117 -1.25 -25.64 -6.64
CA GLN A 117 -1.66 -25.39 -8.02
C GLN A 117 -1.22 -24.00 -8.41
N LEU A 118 -0.51 -23.88 -9.54
CA LEU A 118 -0.20 -22.59 -10.15
C LEU A 118 -1.52 -22.02 -10.72
N GLY A 119 -1.98 -20.89 -10.15
CA GLY A 119 -3.07 -20.11 -10.71
C GLY A 119 -2.68 -19.37 -12.00
N ALA A 120 -3.55 -18.49 -12.49
CA ALA A 120 -3.20 -17.62 -13.62
C ALA A 120 -1.90 -16.86 -13.34
N ALA A 121 -1.05 -16.69 -14.37
CA ALA A 121 0.10 -15.81 -14.26
C ALA A 121 -0.40 -14.36 -14.19
N PHE A 122 0.07 -13.61 -13.19
CA PHE A 122 -0.23 -12.20 -13.05
C PHE A 122 0.91 -11.40 -13.65
N PRO A 123 0.71 -10.70 -14.78
CA PRO A 123 1.72 -9.77 -15.25
C PRO A 123 1.84 -8.64 -14.22
N MET A 124 2.86 -8.71 -13.38
CA MET A 124 3.29 -7.58 -12.55
C MET A 124 3.74 -6.46 -13.48
N VAL A 125 3.62 -5.22 -13.01
CA VAL A 125 3.91 -4.05 -13.84
C VAL A 125 5.40 -3.77 -13.87
N ASP A 126 5.99 -3.90 -15.05
CA ASP A 126 7.38 -3.49 -15.29
C ASP A 126 7.51 -1.98 -15.53
N ARG A 127 8.76 -1.51 -15.58
CA ARG A 127 9.08 -0.09 -15.79
C ARG A 127 8.60 0.42 -17.15
N ASP A 128 8.74 -0.40 -18.19
CA ASP A 128 8.45 0.03 -19.56
C ASP A 128 6.93 0.22 -19.74
N THR A 129 6.14 -0.60 -19.06
CA THR A 129 4.69 -0.47 -18.91
C THR A 129 4.33 0.82 -18.17
N GLN A 130 4.98 1.14 -17.05
CA GLN A 130 4.73 2.40 -16.31
C GLN A 130 5.07 3.63 -17.16
N VAL A 131 6.18 3.59 -17.91
CA VAL A 131 6.56 4.64 -18.84
C VAL A 131 5.57 4.75 -20.00
N GLY A 132 5.03 3.62 -20.47
CA GLY A 132 3.95 3.60 -21.46
C GLY A 132 2.67 4.28 -20.97
N TRP A 133 2.32 4.13 -19.69
CA TRP A 133 1.13 4.75 -19.10
C TRP A 133 1.28 6.23 -18.81
N TYR A 134 2.40 6.64 -18.21
CA TYR A 134 2.54 7.98 -17.63
C TYR A 134 3.78 8.74 -18.09
N GLY A 135 4.52 8.22 -19.07
CA GLY A 135 5.69 8.84 -19.65
C GLY A 135 6.95 8.69 -18.79
N ASN A 136 8.00 9.44 -19.17
CA ASN A 136 9.34 9.31 -18.58
C ASN A 136 9.41 9.66 -17.09
N SER A 137 8.37 10.27 -16.50
CA SER A 137 8.26 10.50 -15.05
C SER A 137 8.28 9.19 -14.25
N GLN A 138 7.94 8.06 -14.87
CA GLN A 138 7.95 6.74 -14.25
C GLN A 138 9.21 5.92 -14.55
N ASN A 139 10.22 6.51 -15.21
CA ASN A 139 11.49 5.84 -15.50
C ASN A 139 12.38 5.80 -14.24
N LEU A 140 11.87 5.15 -13.19
CA LEU A 140 12.46 5.08 -11.86
C LEU A 140 13.02 3.70 -11.60
N ALA A 141 14.20 3.64 -10.98
CA ALA A 141 14.88 2.39 -10.67
C ALA A 141 15.72 2.50 -9.39
N PRO A 142 15.84 1.42 -8.58
CA PRO A 142 15.10 0.15 -8.67
C PRO A 142 13.58 0.32 -8.49
N PRO A 143 12.76 -0.63 -8.98
CA PRO A 143 11.33 -0.63 -8.68
C PRO A 143 11.09 -0.92 -7.19
N ASP A 144 10.33 -0.05 -6.52
CA ASP A 144 9.85 -0.23 -5.16
C ASP A 144 8.47 -0.91 -5.18
N THR A 145 8.45 -2.19 -5.53
CA THR A 145 7.20 -2.95 -5.72
C THR A 145 6.58 -3.38 -4.40
N GLN A 146 5.27 -3.15 -4.26
CA GLN A 146 4.39 -3.67 -3.22
C GLN A 146 3.18 -4.35 -3.87
N LEU A 147 2.67 -5.40 -3.23
CA LEU A 147 1.53 -6.17 -3.72
C LEU A 147 0.64 -6.59 -2.55
N ALA A 148 -0.66 -6.45 -2.70
CA ALA A 148 -1.66 -7.01 -1.80
C ALA A 148 -2.74 -7.76 -2.59
N ALA A 149 -3.23 -8.85 -2.00
CA ALA A 149 -4.28 -9.69 -2.58
C ALA A 149 -5.58 -9.53 -1.78
N GLY A 150 -6.64 -9.11 -2.46
CA GLY A 150 -7.99 -9.04 -1.91
C GLY A 150 -8.83 -10.25 -2.34
N PRO A 151 -10.16 -10.16 -2.27
CA PRO A 151 -11.05 -11.27 -2.62
C PRO A 151 -10.96 -11.62 -4.11
N ASP A 152 -11.04 -10.61 -4.98
CA ASP A 152 -11.13 -10.79 -6.43
C ASP A 152 -9.97 -10.16 -7.21
N ASN A 153 -9.19 -9.30 -6.55
CA ASN A 153 -8.18 -8.45 -7.17
C ASN A 153 -6.83 -8.56 -6.48
N LEU A 154 -5.79 -8.27 -7.26
CA LEU A 154 -4.45 -7.95 -6.80
C LEU A 154 -4.24 -6.46 -7.02
N VAL A 155 -3.73 -5.76 -6.01
CA VAL A 155 -3.34 -4.36 -6.12
C VAL A 155 -1.83 -4.29 -5.96
N GLU A 156 -1.19 -3.78 -7.00
CA GLU A 156 0.25 -3.51 -7.02
C GLU A 156 0.48 -2.00 -6.95
N MET A 157 1.48 -1.59 -6.18
CA MET A 157 2.01 -0.22 -6.23
C MET A 157 3.52 -0.30 -6.44
N VAL A 158 4.02 0.39 -7.47
CA VAL A 158 5.44 0.43 -7.82
C VAL A 158 5.83 1.88 -8.03
N ASN A 159 6.79 2.36 -7.23
CA ASN A 159 7.27 3.74 -7.28
C ASN A 159 6.12 4.78 -7.17
N SER A 160 5.62 5.27 -8.31
CA SER A 160 4.56 6.26 -8.41
C SER A 160 3.37 5.80 -9.25
N SER A 161 3.26 4.49 -9.51
CA SER A 161 2.17 3.87 -10.26
C SER A 161 1.46 2.81 -9.43
N ALA A 162 0.16 2.67 -9.63
CA ALA A 162 -0.64 1.57 -9.12
C ALA A 162 -1.29 0.79 -10.27
N SER A 163 -1.47 -0.51 -10.07
CA SER A 163 -2.25 -1.37 -10.98
C SER A 163 -3.17 -2.28 -10.19
N ILE A 164 -4.31 -2.61 -10.80
CA ILE A 164 -5.33 -3.50 -10.26
C ILE A 164 -5.56 -4.59 -11.30
N VAL A 165 -5.29 -5.83 -10.91
CA VAL A 165 -5.40 -7.01 -11.78
C VAL A 165 -6.39 -7.99 -11.15
N SER A 166 -7.25 -8.62 -11.93
CA SER A 166 -8.12 -9.68 -11.43
C SER A 166 -7.29 -10.90 -11.01
N LYS A 167 -7.84 -11.76 -10.14
CA LYS A 167 -7.25 -13.08 -9.86
C LYS A 167 -7.20 -14.04 -11.05
N SER A 168 -7.79 -13.65 -12.19
CA SER A 168 -7.63 -14.34 -13.47
C SER A 168 -6.55 -13.74 -14.38
N GLY A 169 -5.87 -12.67 -13.96
CA GLY A 169 -4.76 -12.05 -14.69
C GLY A 169 -5.14 -10.89 -15.62
N ALA A 170 -6.40 -10.43 -15.60
CA ALA A 170 -6.83 -9.31 -16.43
C ALA A 170 -6.54 -7.97 -15.74
N LEU A 171 -5.86 -7.05 -16.42
CA LEU A 171 -5.72 -5.67 -15.95
C LEU A 171 -7.09 -5.01 -15.92
N GLN A 172 -7.50 -4.53 -14.74
CA GLN A 172 -8.79 -3.87 -14.53
C GLN A 172 -8.65 -2.36 -14.44
N GLY A 173 -7.52 -1.85 -13.95
CA GLY A 173 -7.22 -0.43 -13.92
C GLY A 173 -5.80 -0.14 -13.49
N HIS A 174 -5.37 1.09 -13.73
CA HIS A 174 -4.09 1.62 -13.27
C HIS A 174 -4.24 3.10 -12.91
N ALA A 175 -3.39 3.60 -12.01
CA ALA A 175 -3.43 4.99 -11.58
C ALA A 175 -2.02 5.55 -11.33
N ASN A 176 -1.88 6.85 -11.56
CA ASN A 176 -0.73 7.59 -11.08
C ASN A 176 -0.92 7.92 -9.59
N LEU A 177 0.06 7.56 -8.76
CA LEU A 177 -0.04 7.72 -7.30
C LEU A 177 -0.06 9.18 -6.85
N TYR A 178 0.48 10.13 -7.62
CA TYR A 178 0.31 11.55 -7.34
C TYR A 178 -1.16 11.98 -7.44
N ASN A 179 -1.90 11.43 -8.39
CA ASN A 179 -3.32 11.71 -8.56
C ASN A 179 -4.16 10.96 -7.53
N PHE A 180 -3.82 9.69 -7.26
CA PHE A 180 -4.52 8.86 -6.27
C PHE A 180 -4.41 9.43 -4.85
N PHE A 181 -3.20 9.80 -4.40
CA PHE A 181 -3.02 10.42 -3.08
C PHE A 181 -3.31 11.93 -3.06
N GLN A 182 -3.59 12.53 -4.23
CA GLN A 182 -3.78 13.97 -4.41
C GLN A 182 -2.62 14.80 -3.84
N VAL A 183 -1.40 14.40 -4.18
CA VAL A 183 -0.16 15.00 -3.68
C VAL A 183 -0.08 16.47 -4.13
N PRO A 184 0.14 17.42 -3.19
CA PRO A 184 0.22 18.84 -3.52
C PRO A 184 1.24 19.18 -4.60
N SER A 185 1.02 20.29 -5.30
CA SER A 185 1.99 20.79 -6.28
C SER A 185 3.27 21.24 -5.59
N GLY A 186 4.42 20.81 -6.11
CA GLY A 186 5.73 21.10 -5.52
C GLY A 186 6.23 20.05 -4.53
N GLU A 187 5.40 19.03 -4.21
CA GLU A 187 5.80 17.90 -3.38
C GLU A 187 6.17 16.67 -4.20
N THR A 188 7.02 15.84 -3.61
CA THR A 188 7.44 14.54 -4.13
C THR A 188 6.76 13.43 -3.35
N PHE A 189 6.34 12.37 -4.05
CA PHE A 189 5.78 11.17 -3.45
C PHE A 189 6.77 10.01 -3.49
N THR A 190 6.84 9.21 -2.43
CA THR A 190 7.70 8.02 -2.34
C THR A 190 7.09 6.94 -1.44
N ASP A 191 7.72 5.78 -1.46
CA ASP A 191 7.51 4.67 -0.52
C ASP A 191 6.07 4.17 -0.46
N PRO A 192 5.43 3.87 -1.62
CA PRO A 192 4.07 3.36 -1.59
C PRO A 192 3.99 2.05 -0.81
N ARG A 193 2.87 1.84 -0.13
CA ARG A 193 2.47 0.59 0.53
C ARG A 193 1.02 0.32 0.22
N VAL A 194 0.65 -0.95 0.11
CA VAL A 194 -0.74 -1.39 -0.02
C VAL A 194 -0.96 -2.67 0.75
N GLN A 195 -2.10 -2.77 1.43
CA GLN A 195 -2.57 -3.95 2.17
C GLN A 195 -4.08 -4.08 2.00
N TYR A 196 -4.57 -5.32 2.07
CA TYR A 196 -5.99 -5.62 2.21
C TYR A 196 -6.20 -6.24 3.59
N ASP A 197 -7.20 -5.76 4.31
CA ASP A 197 -7.61 -6.33 5.59
C ASP A 197 -8.92 -7.10 5.39
N ASP A 198 -8.87 -8.41 5.59
CA ASP A 198 -10.01 -9.30 5.42
C ASP A 198 -11.06 -9.12 6.51
N GLY A 199 -10.65 -8.67 7.70
CA GLY A 199 -11.56 -8.42 8.83
C GLY A 199 -12.49 -7.24 8.58
N THR A 200 -11.99 -6.16 7.98
CA THR A 200 -12.80 -4.98 7.62
C THR A 200 -13.35 -5.04 6.19
N GLY A 201 -12.73 -5.83 5.32
CA GLY A 201 -13.05 -5.87 3.91
C GLY A 201 -12.58 -4.63 3.14
N PHE A 202 -11.60 -3.90 3.68
CA PHE A 202 -11.08 -2.67 3.10
C PHE A 202 -9.62 -2.80 2.70
N TRP A 203 -9.27 -2.04 1.68
CA TRP A 203 -7.91 -1.76 1.26
C TRP A 203 -7.36 -0.55 2.00
N PHE A 204 -6.08 -0.65 2.35
CA PHE A 204 -5.29 0.41 2.95
C PHE A 204 -4.08 0.65 2.06
N ALA A 205 -3.82 1.90 1.75
CA ALA A 205 -2.60 2.29 1.05
C ALA A 205 -1.94 3.45 1.75
N SER A 206 -0.62 3.54 1.67
CA SER A 206 0.11 4.68 2.21
C SER A 206 1.33 5.04 1.40
N GLY A 207 1.88 6.21 1.68
CA GLY A 207 3.18 6.66 1.19
C GLY A 207 3.61 7.94 1.88
N LEU A 208 4.71 8.51 1.43
CA LEU A 208 5.24 9.77 1.95
C LEU A 208 5.17 10.86 0.89
N SER A 209 4.67 12.02 1.28
CA SER A 209 4.73 13.26 0.50
C SER A 209 5.61 14.28 1.22
N PHE A 210 6.45 15.00 0.47
CA PHE A 210 7.27 16.07 1.05
C PHE A 210 7.75 17.10 0.03
N ALA A 211 7.99 18.32 0.49
CA ALA A 211 8.56 19.39 -0.32
C ALA A 211 10.09 19.29 -0.39
N VAL A 212 10.65 19.28 -1.60
CA VAL A 212 12.11 19.10 -1.81
C VAL A 212 12.89 20.41 -1.64
N THR A 213 12.28 21.56 -1.92
CA THR A 213 12.93 22.88 -1.97
C THR A 213 12.46 23.85 -0.88
N SER A 214 11.66 23.38 0.08
CA SER A 214 11.02 24.22 1.08
C SER A 214 11.89 24.38 2.34
N THR A 215 12.07 25.62 2.81
CA THR A 215 12.69 25.92 4.10
C THR A 215 11.78 25.56 5.29
N THR A 216 10.50 25.35 5.05
CA THR A 216 9.55 24.76 5.99
C THR A 216 9.43 23.28 5.67
N ALA A 217 10.00 22.41 6.50
CA ALA A 217 9.92 20.96 6.31
C ALA A 217 8.45 20.50 6.38
N GLN A 218 7.77 20.50 5.22
CA GLN A 218 6.44 19.97 5.06
C GLN A 218 6.58 18.56 4.52
N SER A 219 6.20 17.61 5.36
CA SER A 219 6.09 16.21 5.00
C SER A 219 4.83 15.64 5.63
N ALA A 220 4.21 14.70 4.92
CA ALA A 220 3.04 13.98 5.40
C ALA A 220 3.17 12.50 5.08
N VAL A 221 2.55 11.69 5.93
CA VAL A 221 2.16 10.34 5.57
C VAL A 221 0.81 10.46 4.89
N GLU A 222 0.76 10.09 3.61
CA GLU A 222 -0.51 9.90 2.91
C GLU A 222 -1.08 8.54 3.30
N LEU A 223 -2.33 8.49 3.75
CA LEU A 223 -3.05 7.27 4.11
C LEU A 223 -4.36 7.24 3.32
N ALA A 224 -4.59 6.20 2.54
CA ALA A 224 -5.83 5.99 1.81
C ALA A 224 -6.54 4.74 2.32
N VAL A 225 -7.85 4.82 2.51
CA VAL A 225 -8.70 3.68 2.90
C VAL A 225 -9.86 3.57 1.91
N SER A 226 -10.07 2.40 1.32
CA SER A 226 -11.18 2.17 0.40
C SER A 226 -12.50 2.09 1.17
N SER A 227 -13.63 2.41 0.52
CA SER A 227 -14.96 2.28 1.12
C SER A 227 -15.53 0.85 1.09
N THR A 228 -14.95 -0.05 0.29
CA THR A 228 -15.42 -1.43 0.09
C THR A 228 -14.26 -2.35 -0.29
N ALA A 229 -14.54 -3.65 -0.47
CA ALA A 229 -13.56 -4.60 -0.99
C ALA A 229 -13.20 -4.40 -2.48
N ASP A 230 -13.90 -3.52 -3.21
CA ASP A 230 -13.53 -3.15 -4.58
C ASP A 230 -12.44 -2.04 -4.57
N PRO A 231 -11.18 -2.35 -4.92
CA PRO A 231 -10.11 -1.35 -4.92
C PRO A 231 -10.27 -0.31 -6.03
N MET A 232 -11.11 -0.57 -7.04
CA MET A 232 -11.42 0.38 -8.10
C MET A 232 -12.47 1.42 -7.67
N GLY A 233 -13.06 1.27 -6.49
CA GLY A 233 -14.10 2.15 -5.97
C GLY A 233 -13.58 3.44 -5.37
N THR A 234 -14.30 3.92 -4.36
CA THR A 234 -14.00 5.16 -3.64
C THR A 234 -13.03 4.93 -2.50
N TRP A 235 -12.15 5.91 -2.30
CA TRP A 235 -11.13 5.97 -1.27
C TRP A 235 -11.21 7.29 -0.49
N ALA A 236 -11.05 7.21 0.82
CA ALA A 236 -10.80 8.35 1.69
C ALA A 236 -9.29 8.51 1.88
N VAL A 237 -8.74 9.65 1.50
CA VAL A 237 -7.31 9.96 1.55
C VAL A 237 -7.03 11.03 2.61
N TYR A 238 -6.17 10.69 3.56
CA TYR A 238 -5.73 11.54 4.65
C TYR A 238 -4.27 11.92 4.45
N ALA A 239 -3.95 13.20 4.63
CA ALA A 239 -2.58 13.63 4.83
C ALA A 239 -2.35 13.81 6.34
N VAL A 240 -1.47 12.99 6.91
CA VAL A 240 -1.05 13.11 8.32
C VAL A 240 0.26 13.87 8.35
N SER A 241 0.22 15.14 8.75
CA SER A 241 1.40 15.99 8.84
C SER A 241 2.38 15.44 9.87
N VAL A 242 3.64 15.27 9.49
CA VAL A 242 4.72 14.79 10.37
C VAL A 242 5.77 15.86 10.71
N SER A 243 5.51 17.12 10.32
CA SER A 243 6.32 18.28 10.67
C SER A 243 6.27 18.59 12.17
N SER A 244 7.44 18.73 12.79
CA SER A 244 7.64 19.04 14.21
C SER A 244 7.54 20.52 14.56
#